data_AF-A0AA36IA83-F1
#
_entry.id   AF-A0AA36IA83-F1
#
_cell.length_a   1.000
_cell.length_b   1.000
_cell.length_c   1.000
_cell.angle_alpha   90.00
_cell.angle_beta   90.00
_cell.angle_gamma   90.00
#
_symmetry.space_group_name_H-M   'P 1'
#
loop_
_entity.id
_entity.type
_entity.pdbx_description
1 polymer ?
#
loop_
_entity_poly.entity_id
_entity_poly.type
_entity_poly.pdbx_seq_one_letter_code
_entity_poly.pdbx_strand_id
1 'polypeptide(L)'
;MCWAAARIHGCNSSQLAALWQPLAFATRQTVECPKWARGQLSLDPSNKQDLREALPVVVERARLVLPQTTPQALANCCWGPAFSDYCDDVFLEAAAKKVATDAAGWKPAGCRLDLPSVLWAFARLSATGYSDMLHVAERLSMIDRLGDWGLCAVAWSKQLDASGNFLAFRRSLELEIECRQLSEEDVQRSSMGPEKW
;
A
#
# COMPACT_ATOMS: atom_id res chain seq x y z
N MET A 1 -3.71 -16.35 19.50
CA MET A 1 -2.80 -17.18 20.33
C MET A 1 -2.01 -18.24 19.54
N CYS A 2 -2.03 -18.29 18.20
CA CYS A 2 -1.32 -19.35 17.45
C CYS A 2 0.09 -18.99 16.94
N TRP A 3 0.56 -17.75 17.09
CA TRP A 3 1.84 -17.31 16.49
C TRP A 3 3.09 -17.49 17.39
N ALA A 4 2.92 -17.81 18.67
CA ALA A 4 4.05 -17.99 19.58
C ALA A 4 4.77 -19.36 19.41
N ALA A 5 4.14 -20.35 18.78
CA ALA A 5 4.67 -21.71 18.66
C ALA A 5 5.63 -21.92 17.47
N ALA A 6 5.55 -21.11 16.41
CA ALA A 6 6.38 -21.30 15.21
C ALA A 6 7.82 -20.78 15.34
N ARG A 7 8.15 -20.10 16.45
CA ARG A 7 9.44 -19.41 16.63
C ARG A 7 10.59 -20.34 17.10
N ILE A 8 10.32 -21.63 17.35
CA ILE A 8 11.26 -22.50 18.08
C ILE A 8 11.98 -23.55 17.19
N HIS A 9 11.52 -23.86 15.96
CA HIS A 9 11.95 -25.13 15.31
C HIS A 9 12.46 -25.11 13.86
N GLY A 10 12.92 -23.98 13.29
CA GLY A 10 13.70 -24.03 12.03
C GLY A 10 13.00 -24.78 10.88
N CYS A 11 11.80 -24.33 10.51
CA CYS A 11 10.99 -24.97 9.49
C CYS A 11 11.53 -24.72 8.06
N ASN A 12 11.43 -25.73 7.19
CA ASN A 12 11.76 -25.65 5.76
C ASN A 12 10.57 -25.15 4.89
N SER A 13 10.81 -24.88 3.60
CA SER A 13 9.83 -24.30 2.66
C SER A 13 8.52 -25.08 2.55
N SER A 14 8.56 -26.42 2.62
CA SER A 14 7.35 -27.26 2.66
C SER A 14 6.56 -27.14 3.97
N GLN A 15 7.23 -26.88 5.10
CA GLN A 15 6.58 -26.66 6.40
C GLN A 15 6.03 -25.23 6.53
N LEU A 16 6.63 -24.26 5.85
CA LEU A 16 6.06 -22.93 5.68
C LEU A 16 4.76 -23.03 4.86
N ALA A 17 4.73 -23.72 3.72
CA ALA A 17 3.49 -23.92 2.95
C ALA A 17 2.32 -24.51 3.78
N ALA A 18 2.63 -25.41 4.73
CA ALA A 18 1.65 -25.97 5.67
C ALA A 18 1.23 -24.99 6.78
N LEU A 19 2.10 -24.07 7.21
CA LEU A 19 1.77 -22.94 8.09
C LEU A 19 0.99 -21.83 7.36
N TRP A 20 1.11 -21.77 6.04
CA TRP A 20 0.40 -20.87 5.16
C TRP A 20 -1.03 -21.33 4.86
N GLN A 21 -1.35 -22.63 4.89
CA GLN A 21 -2.74 -23.10 4.74
C GLN A 21 -3.70 -22.53 5.81
N PRO A 22 -3.33 -22.46 7.11
CA PRO A 22 -4.12 -21.74 8.10
C PRO A 22 -4.18 -20.22 7.90
N LEU A 23 -3.15 -19.60 7.30
CA LEU A 23 -3.11 -18.15 7.02
C LEU A 23 -3.95 -17.77 5.79
N ALA A 24 -3.99 -18.62 4.77
CA ALA A 24 -4.95 -18.56 3.68
C ALA A 24 -6.41 -18.71 4.20
N PHE A 25 -6.59 -19.37 5.35
CA PHE A 25 -7.85 -19.48 6.08
C PHE A 25 -8.11 -18.33 7.08
N ALA A 26 -7.10 -17.54 7.43
CA ALA A 26 -7.23 -16.33 8.27
C ALA A 26 -7.58 -15.11 7.40
N THR A 27 -8.81 -15.10 6.95
CA THR A 27 -9.32 -14.42 5.74
C THR A 27 -9.60 -12.92 5.85
N ARG A 28 -9.34 -12.27 6.99
CA ARG A 28 -9.38 -10.79 7.17
C ARG A 28 -8.19 -10.27 7.96
N GLN A 29 -7.85 -10.95 9.05
CA GLN A 29 -6.75 -10.52 9.93
C GLN A 29 -5.40 -10.48 9.22
N THR A 30 -5.17 -11.33 8.21
CA THR A 30 -3.89 -11.36 7.49
C THR A 30 -3.70 -10.15 6.58
N VAL A 31 -4.73 -9.73 5.84
CA VAL A 31 -4.72 -8.52 5.00
C VAL A 31 -4.81 -7.23 5.82
N GLU A 32 -5.50 -7.28 6.95
CA GLU A 32 -5.53 -6.19 7.94
C GLU A 32 -4.22 -6.08 8.74
N CYS A 33 -3.34 -7.08 8.69
CA CYS A 33 -2.12 -7.10 9.47
C CYS A 33 -1.08 -6.13 8.89
N PRO A 34 -0.66 -5.09 9.63
CA PRO A 34 0.43 -4.21 9.18
C PRO A 34 1.75 -4.97 8.96
N LYS A 35 1.93 -6.13 9.60
CA LYS A 35 3.11 -6.98 9.40
C LYS A 35 3.14 -7.61 8.02
N TRP A 36 1.99 -7.99 7.47
CA TRP A 36 1.92 -8.49 6.10
C TRP A 36 2.27 -7.39 5.10
N ALA A 37 1.67 -6.20 5.25
CA ALA A 37 2.01 -5.03 4.45
C ALA A 37 3.51 -4.69 4.50
N ARG A 38 4.15 -4.85 5.66
CA ARG A 38 5.59 -4.55 5.83
C ARG A 38 6.54 -5.67 5.37
N GLY A 39 6.04 -6.78 4.82
CA GLY A 39 6.87 -7.97 4.57
C GLY A 39 7.47 -8.57 5.86
N GLN A 40 6.87 -8.25 7.01
CA GLN A 40 7.27 -8.65 8.37
C GLN A 40 6.42 -9.79 8.94
N LEU A 41 5.50 -10.38 8.17
CA LEU A 41 5.21 -11.80 8.39
C LEU A 41 6.57 -12.50 8.40
N SER A 42 6.81 -13.41 9.33
CA SER A 42 8.12 -14.05 9.61
C SER A 42 8.67 -14.91 8.45
N LEU A 43 8.64 -14.39 7.24
CA LEU A 43 9.44 -14.77 6.11
C LEU A 43 10.75 -14.01 6.29
N ASP A 44 11.84 -14.77 6.34
CA ASP A 44 13.16 -14.17 6.33
C ASP A 44 13.27 -13.28 5.08
N PRO A 45 13.51 -11.95 5.21
CA PRO A 45 13.66 -11.06 4.06
C PRO A 45 14.81 -11.49 3.12
N SER A 46 15.73 -12.32 3.62
CA SER A 46 16.80 -12.92 2.81
C SER A 46 16.31 -14.09 1.95
N ASN A 47 15.15 -14.70 2.24
CA ASN A 47 14.50 -15.69 1.40
C ASN A 47 13.39 -15.08 0.54
N LYS A 48 13.79 -14.21 -0.40
CA LYS A 48 12.91 -13.56 -1.39
C LYS A 48 12.07 -14.55 -2.22
N GLN A 49 12.47 -15.82 -2.29
CA GLN A 49 11.78 -16.86 -3.05
C GLN A 49 10.44 -17.25 -2.41
N ASP A 50 10.40 -17.46 -1.09
CA ASP A 50 9.17 -17.83 -0.38
C ASP A 50 8.11 -16.71 -0.47
N LEU A 51 8.55 -15.44 -0.43
CA LEU A 51 7.67 -14.28 -0.64
C LEU A 51 7.06 -14.29 -2.05
N ARG A 52 7.88 -14.52 -3.08
CA ARG A 52 7.43 -14.54 -4.48
C ARG A 52 6.42 -15.64 -4.76
N GLU A 53 6.59 -16.82 -4.15
CA GLU A 53 5.67 -17.94 -4.32
C GLU A 53 4.34 -17.72 -3.59
N ALA A 54 4.36 -17.02 -2.45
CA ALA A 54 3.17 -16.74 -1.67
C ALA A 54 2.32 -15.56 -2.20
N LEU A 55 2.96 -14.55 -2.83
CA LEU A 55 2.32 -13.30 -3.25
C LEU A 55 1.10 -13.50 -4.16
N PRO A 56 1.11 -14.37 -5.20
CA PRO A 56 -0.06 -14.59 -6.03
C PRO A 56 -1.28 -15.07 -5.24
N VAL A 57 -1.07 -16.00 -4.29
CA VAL A 57 -2.16 -16.56 -3.47
C VAL A 57 -2.72 -15.50 -2.53
N VAL A 58 -1.86 -14.65 -1.95
CA VAL A 58 -2.31 -13.59 -1.05
C VAL A 58 -3.04 -12.49 -1.79
N VAL A 59 -2.52 -12.07 -2.95
CA VAL A 59 -3.12 -11.01 -3.76
C VAL A 59 -4.48 -11.44 -4.29
N GLU A 60 -4.59 -12.68 -4.78
CA GLU A 60 -5.89 -13.24 -5.19
C GLU A 60 -6.87 -13.28 -4.02
N ARG A 61 -6.40 -13.64 -2.81
CA ARG A 61 -7.27 -13.63 -1.63
C ARG A 61 -7.66 -12.22 -1.20
N ALA A 62 -6.72 -11.27 -1.24
CA ALA A 62 -6.97 -9.87 -0.96
C ALA A 62 -8.05 -9.33 -1.90
N ARG A 63 -7.98 -9.67 -3.18
CA ARG A 63 -8.98 -9.31 -4.20
C ARG A 63 -10.39 -9.77 -3.82
N LEU A 64 -10.55 -10.99 -3.31
CA LEU A 64 -11.85 -11.53 -2.90
C LEU A 64 -12.46 -10.79 -1.70
N VAL A 65 -11.64 -10.20 -0.83
CA VAL A 65 -12.10 -9.52 0.38
C VAL A 65 -12.10 -8.00 0.26
N LEU A 66 -11.43 -7.45 -0.76
CA LEU A 66 -11.33 -6.01 -1.05
C LEU A 66 -12.66 -5.26 -0.86
N PRO A 67 -13.81 -5.71 -1.41
CA PRO A 67 -15.07 -4.97 -1.27
C PRO A 67 -15.46 -4.66 0.18
N GLN A 68 -15.07 -5.51 1.13
CA GLN A 68 -15.41 -5.40 2.54
C GLN A 68 -14.30 -4.78 3.41
N THR A 69 -13.16 -4.42 2.82
CA THR A 69 -12.01 -3.88 3.55
C THR A 69 -12.22 -2.44 3.99
N THR A 70 -11.66 -2.10 5.14
CA THR A 70 -11.52 -0.71 5.62
C THR A 70 -10.44 0.03 4.82
N PRO A 71 -10.35 1.38 4.91
CA PRO A 71 -9.28 2.14 4.27
C PRO A 71 -7.87 1.64 4.67
N GLN A 72 -7.64 1.41 5.96
CA GLN A 72 -6.39 0.87 6.48
C GLN A 72 -6.07 -0.52 5.93
N ALA A 73 -7.07 -1.40 5.87
CA ALA A 73 -6.91 -2.73 5.31
C ALA A 73 -6.57 -2.66 3.82
N LEU A 74 -7.20 -1.76 3.07
CA LEU A 74 -6.87 -1.49 1.67
C LEU A 74 -5.45 -0.93 1.49
N ALA A 75 -5.04 0.03 2.31
CA ALA A 75 -3.69 0.57 2.31
C ALA A 75 -2.64 -0.52 2.54
N ASN A 76 -2.87 -1.37 3.55
CA ASN A 76 -2.06 -2.56 3.77
C ASN A 76 -2.06 -3.44 2.52
N CYS A 77 -3.25 -3.70 1.94
CA CYS A 77 -3.44 -4.52 0.73
C CYS A 77 -2.57 -4.08 -0.46
N CYS A 78 -2.39 -2.78 -0.63
CA CYS A 78 -1.59 -2.24 -1.72
C CYS A 78 -0.09 -2.18 -1.36
N TRP A 79 0.25 -1.89 -0.10
CA TRP A 79 1.62 -1.68 0.33
C TRP A 79 2.47 -2.95 0.25
N GLY A 80 1.95 -4.11 0.69
CA GLY A 80 2.70 -5.37 0.69
C GLY A 80 3.25 -5.79 -0.68
N PRO A 81 2.39 -5.86 -1.72
CA PRO A 81 2.82 -6.10 -3.10
C PRO A 81 3.79 -5.03 -3.61
N ALA A 82 3.54 -3.75 -3.35
CA ALA A 82 4.42 -2.66 -3.77
C ALA A 82 5.82 -2.73 -3.15
N PHE A 83 5.91 -3.11 -1.87
CA PHE A 83 7.19 -3.31 -1.19
C PHE A 83 7.95 -4.54 -1.71
N SER A 84 7.21 -5.52 -2.23
CA SER A 84 7.79 -6.76 -2.78
C SER A 84 8.07 -6.66 -4.29
N ASP A 85 7.85 -5.49 -4.90
CA ASP A 85 7.85 -5.25 -6.35
C ASP A 85 6.99 -6.29 -7.12
N TYR A 86 5.85 -6.70 -6.54
CA TYR A 86 4.89 -7.62 -7.15
C TYR A 86 3.69 -6.84 -7.69
N CYS A 87 3.53 -6.85 -9.02
CA CYS A 87 2.43 -6.20 -9.71
C CYS A 87 1.39 -7.23 -10.16
N ASP A 88 0.12 -6.94 -9.89
CA ASP A 88 -1.04 -7.68 -10.37
C ASP A 88 -2.09 -6.68 -10.82
N ASP A 89 -2.25 -6.53 -12.14
CA ASP A 89 -3.11 -5.50 -12.72
C ASP A 89 -4.58 -5.69 -12.33
N VAL A 90 -5.03 -6.94 -12.21
CA VAL A 90 -6.42 -7.26 -11.83
C VAL A 90 -6.71 -6.83 -10.39
N PHE A 91 -5.75 -7.01 -9.49
CA PHE A 91 -5.82 -6.52 -8.12
C PHE A 91 -5.78 -4.99 -8.07
N LEU A 92 -4.87 -4.34 -8.82
CA LEU A 92 -4.77 -2.88 -8.85
C LEU A 92 -6.04 -2.22 -9.41
N GLU A 93 -6.66 -2.80 -10.45
CA GLU A 93 -7.96 -2.35 -10.95
C GLU A 93 -9.06 -2.46 -9.89
N ALA A 94 -9.13 -3.60 -9.19
CA ALA A 94 -10.10 -3.79 -8.11
C ALA A 94 -9.87 -2.80 -6.95
N ALA A 95 -8.62 -2.55 -6.58
CA ALA A 95 -8.25 -1.59 -5.54
C ALA A 95 -8.60 -0.15 -5.96
N ALA A 96 -8.26 0.26 -7.18
CA ALA A 96 -8.58 1.59 -7.71
C ALA A 96 -10.09 1.83 -7.75
N LYS A 97 -10.86 0.85 -8.24
CA LYS A 97 -12.33 0.92 -8.25
C LYS A 97 -12.91 1.07 -6.85
N LYS A 98 -12.35 0.36 -5.86
CA LYS A 98 -12.76 0.51 -4.46
C LYS A 98 -12.48 1.92 -3.94
N VAL A 99 -11.29 2.46 -4.19
CA VAL A 99 -10.93 3.83 -3.78
C VAL A 99 -11.89 4.85 -4.41
N ALA A 100 -12.13 4.76 -5.72
CA ALA A 100 -13.05 5.64 -6.43
C ALA A 100 -14.49 5.60 -5.87
N THR A 101 -14.93 4.42 -5.41
CA THR A 101 -16.27 4.22 -4.84
C THR A 101 -16.38 4.73 -3.41
N ASP A 102 -15.40 4.40 -2.56
CA ASP A 102 -15.54 4.55 -1.11
C ASP A 102 -14.91 5.84 -0.56
N ALA A 103 -13.92 6.41 -1.25
CA ALA A 103 -13.05 7.45 -0.67
C ALA A 103 -13.79 8.72 -0.24
N ALA A 104 -14.91 9.06 -0.90
CA ALA A 104 -15.75 10.19 -0.50
C ALA A 104 -16.37 10.01 0.91
N GLY A 105 -16.54 8.77 1.37
CA GLY A 105 -17.07 8.44 2.69
C GLY A 105 -15.99 8.11 3.73
N TRP A 106 -14.70 8.18 3.37
CA TRP A 106 -13.62 7.87 4.30
C TRP A 106 -13.52 8.92 5.41
N LYS A 107 -13.24 8.46 6.62
CA LYS A 107 -12.95 9.35 7.75
C LYS A 107 -11.65 10.12 7.46
N PRO A 108 -11.48 11.34 8.01
CA PRO A 108 -10.27 12.12 7.81
C PRO A 108 -8.96 11.36 8.11
N ALA A 109 -8.95 10.48 9.11
CA ALA A 109 -7.79 9.64 9.41
C ALA A 109 -7.39 8.72 8.24
N GLY A 110 -8.37 8.12 7.56
CA GLY A 110 -8.11 7.26 6.40
C GLY A 110 -7.64 8.07 5.19
N CYS A 111 -8.15 9.28 5.00
CA CYS A 111 -7.63 10.19 3.99
C CYS A 111 -6.18 10.61 4.26
N ARG A 112 -5.78 10.81 5.52
CA ARG A 112 -4.44 11.33 5.87
C ARG A 112 -3.30 10.31 5.84
N LEU A 113 -3.59 9.02 6.01
CA LEU A 113 -2.58 7.96 6.08
C LEU A 113 -2.81 6.87 5.04
N ASP A 114 -4.04 6.38 4.95
CA ASP A 114 -4.35 5.22 4.11
C ASP A 114 -4.35 5.60 2.62
N LEU A 115 -4.92 6.73 2.23
CA LEU A 115 -4.87 7.17 0.82
C LEU A 115 -3.43 7.45 0.34
N PRO A 116 -2.57 8.19 1.07
CA PRO A 116 -1.15 8.31 0.72
C PRO A 116 -0.45 6.96 0.54
N SER A 117 -0.73 6.00 1.40
CA SER A 117 -0.18 4.63 1.31
C SER A 117 -0.59 3.94 0.00
N VAL A 118 -1.86 4.05 -0.37
CA VAL A 118 -2.37 3.47 -1.61
C VAL A 118 -1.77 4.19 -2.83
N LEU A 119 -1.74 5.52 -2.84
CA LEU A 119 -1.16 6.30 -3.93
C LEU A 119 0.32 6.01 -4.13
N TRP A 120 1.08 5.90 -3.04
CA TRP A 120 2.47 5.48 -3.07
C TRP A 120 2.63 4.07 -3.66
N ALA A 121 1.79 3.11 -3.25
CA ALA A 121 1.86 1.74 -3.75
C ALA A 121 1.59 1.65 -5.26
N PHE A 122 0.57 2.36 -5.75
CA PHE A 122 0.26 2.45 -7.18
C PHE A 122 1.40 3.09 -7.97
N ALA A 123 1.94 4.19 -7.43
CA ALA A 123 3.11 4.83 -8.01
C ALA A 123 4.27 3.82 -8.09
N ARG A 124 4.66 3.21 -6.96
CA ARG A 124 5.82 2.30 -6.85
C ARG A 124 5.77 1.15 -7.84
N LEU A 125 4.59 0.57 -8.08
CA LEU A 125 4.39 -0.52 -9.04
C LEU A 125 4.38 -0.06 -10.51
N SER A 126 4.66 1.22 -10.77
CA SER A 126 4.64 1.84 -12.10
C SER A 126 3.33 1.56 -12.85
N ALA A 127 2.23 1.57 -12.10
CA ALA A 127 0.92 1.23 -12.62
C ALA A 127 0.43 2.38 -13.53
N THR A 128 0.84 2.34 -14.80
CA THR A 128 0.39 3.30 -15.81
C THR A 128 -1.06 3.03 -16.15
N GLY A 129 -1.91 4.07 -16.16
CA GLY A 129 -3.34 3.94 -16.48
C GLY A 129 -4.29 4.10 -15.29
N TYR A 130 -3.77 4.28 -14.07
CA TYR A 130 -4.60 4.55 -12.88
C TYR A 130 -4.68 6.04 -12.54
N SER A 131 -4.75 6.90 -13.57
CA SER A 131 -4.90 8.35 -13.40
C SER A 131 -6.15 8.73 -12.59
N ASP A 132 -7.16 7.85 -12.56
CA ASP A 132 -8.36 8.03 -11.74
C ASP A 132 -8.08 8.08 -10.23
N MET A 133 -6.96 7.50 -9.79
CA MET A 133 -6.50 7.62 -8.40
C MET A 133 -6.12 9.07 -8.05
N LEU A 134 -5.61 9.83 -9.01
CA LEU A 134 -5.28 11.25 -8.82
C LEU A 134 -6.55 12.11 -8.74
N HIS A 135 -7.61 11.78 -9.49
CA HIS A 135 -8.91 12.43 -9.34
C HIS A 135 -9.46 12.29 -7.91
N VAL A 136 -9.26 11.12 -7.27
CA VAL A 136 -9.67 10.92 -5.88
C VAL A 136 -8.84 11.78 -4.93
N ALA A 137 -7.52 11.83 -5.12
CA ALA A 137 -6.63 12.66 -4.30
C ALA A 137 -6.98 14.15 -4.39
N GLU A 138 -7.22 14.65 -5.61
CA GLU A 138 -7.57 16.05 -5.87
C GLU A 138 -8.92 16.42 -5.24
N ARG A 139 -9.96 15.59 -5.45
CA ARG A 139 -11.30 15.84 -4.90
C ARG A 139 -11.33 15.96 -3.39
N LEU A 140 -10.45 15.24 -2.71
CA LEU A 140 -10.40 15.23 -1.25
C LEU A 140 -9.65 16.43 -0.67
N SER A 141 -9.09 17.32 -1.50
CA SER A 141 -8.48 18.61 -1.12
C SER A 141 -7.67 18.53 0.18
N MET A 142 -6.80 17.51 0.29
CA MET A 142 -6.18 17.14 1.56
C MET A 142 -4.72 17.55 1.69
N ILE A 143 -4.11 18.14 0.65
CA ILE A 143 -2.66 18.40 0.59
C ILE A 143 -2.19 19.18 1.83
N ASP A 144 -2.90 20.24 2.19
CA ASP A 144 -2.65 21.09 3.37
C ASP A 144 -2.84 20.35 4.71
N ARG A 145 -3.60 19.25 4.71
CA ARG A 145 -3.94 18.45 5.90
C ARG A 145 -3.11 17.20 6.07
N LEU A 146 -2.30 16.84 5.07
CA LEU A 146 -1.38 15.72 5.17
C LEU A 146 -0.27 16.06 6.17
N GLY A 147 0.16 15.06 6.95
CA GLY A 147 1.45 15.14 7.64
C GLY A 147 2.58 14.99 6.63
N ASP A 148 3.81 15.33 7.04
CA ASP A 148 4.94 15.42 6.12
C ASP A 148 5.24 14.09 5.41
N TRP A 149 5.18 12.96 6.13
CA TRP A 149 5.28 11.64 5.51
C TRP A 149 4.21 11.41 4.43
N GLY A 150 2.95 11.78 4.71
CA GLY A 150 1.85 11.60 3.78
C GLY A 150 2.02 12.46 2.53
N LEU A 151 2.54 13.68 2.70
CA LEU A 151 2.86 14.58 1.61
C LEU A 151 3.98 14.01 0.72
N CYS A 152 5.05 13.50 1.34
CA CYS A 152 6.14 12.81 0.66
C CYS A 152 5.67 11.55 -0.06
N ALA A 153 4.82 10.73 0.56
CA ALA A 153 4.26 9.52 -0.07
C ALA A 153 3.40 9.87 -1.29
N VAL A 154 2.59 10.92 -1.22
CA VAL A 154 1.78 11.41 -2.34
C VAL A 154 2.66 12.02 -3.45
N ALA A 155 3.84 12.55 -3.15
CA ALA A 155 4.78 13.05 -4.16
C ALA A 155 5.17 12.01 -5.21
N TRP A 156 5.18 10.72 -4.84
CA TRP A 156 5.40 9.62 -5.79
C TRP A 156 4.30 9.53 -6.85
N SER A 157 3.07 9.96 -6.54
CA SER A 157 1.93 9.90 -7.46
C SER A 157 2.10 10.75 -8.72
N LYS A 158 3.11 11.64 -8.77
CA LYS A 158 3.49 12.38 -9.99
C LYS A 158 3.73 11.46 -11.19
N GLN A 159 4.26 10.25 -10.97
CA GLN A 159 4.49 9.29 -12.05
C GLN A 159 3.22 8.60 -12.57
N LEU A 160 2.09 8.76 -11.86
CA LEU A 160 0.77 8.31 -12.33
C LEU A 160 0.13 9.31 -13.31
N ASP A 161 0.58 10.58 -13.33
CA ASP A 161 0.08 11.65 -14.21
C ASP A 161 0.82 11.68 -15.56
N ALA A 162 0.88 10.55 -16.26
CA ALA A 162 1.58 10.46 -17.55
C ALA A 162 1.00 11.43 -18.62
N SER A 163 -0.30 11.73 -18.52
CA SER A 163 -1.02 12.61 -19.45
C SER A 163 -0.94 14.10 -19.10
N GLY A 164 -0.41 14.45 -17.92
CA GLY A 164 -0.33 15.84 -17.47
C GLY A 164 -1.69 16.49 -17.15
N ASN A 165 -2.71 15.70 -16.84
CA ASN A 165 -4.07 16.19 -16.57
C ASN A 165 -4.20 16.80 -15.17
N PHE A 166 -3.27 16.52 -14.26
CA PHE A 166 -3.34 16.93 -12.85
C PHE A 166 -2.32 18.02 -12.50
N LEU A 167 -2.06 18.94 -13.43
CA LEU A 167 -1.10 20.04 -13.25
C LEU A 167 -1.39 20.90 -12.01
N ALA A 168 -2.67 21.20 -11.74
CA ALA A 168 -3.05 22.00 -10.58
C ALA A 168 -2.76 21.27 -9.26
N PHE A 169 -3.17 20.01 -9.15
CA PHE A 169 -2.86 19.15 -8.02
C PHE A 169 -1.35 19.03 -7.80
N ARG A 170 -0.59 18.76 -8.86
CA ARG A 170 0.87 18.64 -8.81
C ARG A 170 1.56 19.90 -8.31
N ARG A 171 1.12 21.06 -8.82
CA ARG A 171 1.65 22.35 -8.41
C ARG A 171 1.36 22.64 -6.94
N SER A 172 0.14 22.35 -6.48
CA SER A 172 -0.22 22.50 -5.06
C SER A 172 0.62 21.60 -4.16
N LEU A 173 0.87 20.35 -4.60
CA LEU A 173 1.72 19.41 -3.89
C LEU A 173 3.17 19.90 -3.82
N GLU A 174 3.71 20.41 -4.92
CA GLU A 174 5.07 20.97 -4.99
C GLU A 174 5.24 22.20 -4.11
N LEU A 175 4.27 23.12 -4.15
CA LEU A 175 4.27 24.31 -3.30
C LEU A 175 4.23 23.95 -1.81
N GLU A 176 3.44 22.95 -1.43
CA GLU A 176 3.37 22.52 -0.03
C GLU A 176 4.67 21.83 0.42
N ILE A 177 5.29 21.01 -0.43
CA ILE A 177 6.60 20.38 -0.17
C ILE A 177 7.68 21.45 0.03
N GLU A 178 7.71 22.47 -0.83
CA GLU A 178 8.64 23.59 -0.73
C GLU A 178 8.39 24.43 0.53
N CYS A 179 7.13 24.73 0.83
CA CYS A 179 6.72 25.46 2.04
C CYS A 179 7.20 24.77 3.33
N ARG A 180 7.13 23.44 3.36
CA ARG A 180 7.58 22.62 4.50
C ARG A 180 9.06 22.26 4.47
N GLN A 181 9.80 22.72 3.45
CA GLN A 181 11.24 22.47 3.28
C GLN A 181 11.59 20.97 3.23
N LEU A 182 10.70 20.14 2.68
CA LEU A 182 10.94 18.71 2.53
C LEU A 182 11.82 18.46 1.31
N SER A 183 12.89 17.69 1.51
CA SER A 183 13.87 17.38 0.48
C SER A 183 13.44 16.20 -0.40
N GLU A 184 14.12 16.01 -1.53
CA GLU A 184 13.96 14.79 -2.34
C GLU A 184 14.33 13.54 -1.54
N GLU A 185 15.30 13.62 -0.62
CA GLU A 185 15.66 12.50 0.25
C GLU A 185 14.48 12.10 1.16
N ASP A 186 13.73 13.07 1.67
CA ASP A 186 12.53 12.82 2.47
C ASP A 186 11.44 12.11 1.64
N VAL A 187 11.26 12.53 0.39
CA VAL A 187 10.37 11.83 -0.56
C VAL A 187 10.81 10.38 -0.74
N GLN A 188 12.11 10.13 -0.96
CA GLN A 188 12.62 8.77 -1.15
C GLN A 188 12.46 7.90 0.11
N ARG A 189 12.77 8.45 1.29
CA ARG A 189 12.63 7.77 2.58
C ARG A 189 11.19 7.39 2.92
N SER A 190 10.18 8.08 2.36
CA SER A 190 8.77 7.78 2.65
C SER A 190 8.35 6.36 2.30
N SER A 191 9.11 5.70 1.41
CA SER A 191 9.01 4.26 1.09
C SER A 191 9.20 3.33 2.29
N MET A 192 9.83 3.80 3.38
CA MET A 192 9.97 3.04 4.63
C MET A 192 8.68 2.99 5.46
N GLY A 193 7.68 3.81 5.09
CA GLY A 193 6.41 3.96 5.80
C GLY A 193 6.46 4.96 6.97
N PRO A 194 5.30 5.34 7.52
CA PRO A 194 5.15 6.49 8.42
C PRO A 194 5.85 6.35 9.77
N GLU A 195 6.11 5.12 10.23
CA GLU A 195 6.76 4.87 11.54
C GLU A 195 8.29 4.92 11.48
N LYS A 196 8.87 4.78 10.29
CA LYS A 196 10.33 4.68 10.07
C LYS A 196 10.91 5.83 9.26
N TRP A 197 10.02 6.67 8.72
CA TRP A 197 10.37 7.84 7.94
C TRP A 197 11.14 8.85 8.77
#